data_AF-A0A443RZ17-F1
#
_entry.id   AF-A0A443RZ17-F1
#
_cell.length_a   1.000
_cell.length_b   1.000
_cell.length_c   1.000
_cell.angle_alpha   90.00
_cell.angle_beta   90.00
_cell.angle_gamma   90.00
#
_symmetry.space_group_name_H-M   'P 1'
#
loop_
_entity.id
_entity.type
_entity.pdbx_description
1 polymer ?
#
loop_
_entity_poly.entity_id
_entity_poly.type
_entity_poly.pdbx_seq_one_letter_code
_entity_poly.pdbx_strand_id
1 'polypeptide(L)'
;MFAVRVWEILMFGVKPFQGIKNNDVIYKIENGERLPFPPNCPPSLYSLMSQCWLYEPTKRPTFSMIKHSLREILDKDRSQTLEFSKSNNRRTDTLTRHGVVTNRHQNNCVV
;
A
#
# COMPACT_ATOMS: atom_id res chain seq x y z
N MET A 1 3.04 20.11 -2.72
CA MET A 1 4.14 19.49 -1.93
C MET A 1 3.72 18.25 -1.14
N PHE A 2 2.48 18.12 -0.66
CA PHE A 2 2.03 16.96 0.14
C PHE A 2 2.43 15.59 -0.43
N ALA A 3 2.08 15.28 -1.69
CA ALA A 3 2.32 13.95 -2.25
C ALA A 3 3.81 13.60 -2.40
N VAL A 4 4.70 14.58 -2.58
CA VAL A 4 6.16 14.33 -2.59
C VAL A 4 6.60 13.85 -1.21
N ARG A 5 6.06 14.42 -0.13
CA ARG A 5 6.37 14.01 1.25
C ARG A 5 5.86 12.60 1.56
N VAL A 6 4.66 12.25 1.08
CA VAL A 6 4.13 10.89 1.22
C VAL A 6 5.04 9.89 0.49
N TRP A 7 5.46 10.22 -0.74
CA TRP A 7 6.39 9.40 -1.50
C TRP A 7 7.74 9.24 -0.77
N GLU A 8 8.32 10.32 -0.23
CA GLU A 8 9.56 10.27 0.56
C GLU A 8 9.43 9.35 1.78
N ILE A 9 8.30 9.38 2.49
CA ILE A 9 8.03 8.48 3.63
C ILE A 9 7.99 7.02 3.18
N LEU A 10 7.26 6.71 2.11
CA LEU A 10 7.14 5.34 1.58
C LEU A 10 8.46 4.80 1.02
N MET A 11 9.32 5.69 0.55
CA MET A 11 10.64 5.35 0.04
C MET A 11 11.73 5.44 1.11
N PHE A 12 11.36 5.53 2.40
CA PHE A 12 12.29 5.57 3.54
C PHE A 12 13.36 6.67 3.43
N GLY A 13 12.96 7.85 2.94
CA GLY A 13 13.82 9.03 2.85
C GLY A 13 14.71 9.10 1.60
N VAL A 14 14.52 8.20 0.63
CA VAL A 14 15.18 8.33 -0.69
C VAL A 14 14.82 9.67 -1.33
N LYS A 15 15.83 10.32 -1.92
CA LYS A 15 15.66 11.61 -2.57
C LYS A 15 14.77 11.47 -3.82
N PRO A 16 13.73 12.30 -4.00
CA PRO A 16 12.98 12.38 -5.25
C PRO A 16 13.91 12.65 -6.44
N PHE A 17 13.73 11.92 -7.54
CA PHE A 17 14.58 12.03 -8.75
C PHE A 17 16.09 11.89 -8.45
N GLN A 18 16.46 11.01 -7.52
CA GLN A 18 17.87 10.75 -7.19
C GLN A 18 18.69 10.38 -8.44
N GLY A 19 19.87 10.98 -8.57
CA GLY A 19 20.76 10.76 -9.71
C GLY A 19 20.45 11.62 -10.94
N ILE A 20 19.39 12.43 -10.91
CA ILE A 20 19.01 13.34 -12.02
C ILE A 20 19.39 14.78 -11.63
N LYS A 21 19.96 15.53 -12.57
CA LYS A 21 20.29 16.96 -12.36
C LYS A 21 19.00 17.78 -12.31
N ASN A 22 18.99 18.85 -11.52
CA ASN A 22 17.79 19.68 -11.33
C ASN A 22 17.18 20.18 -12.66
N ASN A 23 18.01 20.56 -13.63
CA ASN A 23 17.54 21.01 -14.95
C ASN A 23 16.82 19.87 -15.70
N ASP A 24 17.36 18.65 -15.64
CA ASP A 24 16.77 17.47 -16.28
C ASP A 24 15.45 17.06 -15.61
N VAL A 25 15.30 17.30 -14.30
CA VAL A 25 14.04 17.06 -13.58
C VAL A 25 12.91 17.92 -14.15
N ILE A 26 13.18 19.19 -14.49
CA ILE A 26 12.16 20.08 -15.06
C ILE A 26 11.62 19.47 -16.36
N TYR A 27 12.50 19.09 -17.29
CA TYR A 27 12.10 18.48 -18.56
C TYR A 27 11.29 17.19 -18.36
N LYS A 28 11.66 16.36 -17.38
CA LYS A 28 10.89 15.14 -17.04
C LYS A 28 9.48 15.48 -16.57
N ILE A 29 9.34 16.46 -15.68
CA ILE A 29 8.02 16.89 -15.17
C ILE A 29 7.16 17.48 -16.29
N GLU A 30 7.75 18.26 -17.19
CA GLU A 30 7.08 18.84 -18.37
C GLU A 30 6.61 17.75 -19.34
N ASN A 31 7.42 16.70 -19.54
CA ASN A 31 7.05 15.52 -20.34
C ASN A 31 6.03 14.59 -19.65
N GLY A 32 5.52 14.97 -18.47
CA GLY A 32 4.52 14.20 -17.74
C GLY A 32 5.09 13.08 -16.88
N GLU A 33 6.41 12.89 -16.84
CA GLU A 33 7.02 11.92 -15.92
C GLU A 33 6.78 12.34 -14.47
N ARG A 34 6.56 11.36 -13.60
CA ARG A 34 6.34 11.54 -12.17
C ARG A 34 7.17 10.54 -11.39
N LEU A 35 7.21 10.70 -10.07
CA LEU A 35 7.89 9.78 -9.19
C LEU A 35 7.31 8.36 -9.31
N PRO A 36 8.14 7.30 -9.24
CA PRO A 36 7.69 5.94 -9.47
C PRO A 36 6.78 5.43 -8.35
N PHE A 37 6.07 4.33 -8.64
CA PHE A 37 5.25 3.63 -7.66
C PHE A 37 6.11 3.06 -6.50
N PRO A 38 5.91 3.48 -5.23
CA PRO A 38 6.72 2.98 -4.11
C PRO A 38 6.42 1.52 -3.77
N PRO A 39 7.39 0.76 -3.23
CA PRO A 39 7.15 -0.60 -2.75
C PRO A 39 6.12 -0.60 -1.62
N ASN A 40 5.27 -1.63 -1.56
CA ASN A 40 4.21 -1.79 -0.57
C ASN A 40 3.19 -0.63 -0.50
N CYS A 41 3.14 0.25 -1.51
CA CYS A 41 2.15 1.31 -1.58
C CYS A 41 0.80 0.75 -2.07
N PRO A 42 -0.32 1.02 -1.39
CA PRO A 42 -1.64 0.73 -1.93
C PRO A 42 -1.87 1.49 -3.24
N PRO A 43 -2.43 0.86 -4.30
CA PRO A 43 -2.70 1.54 -5.58
C PRO A 43 -3.58 2.79 -5.43
N SER A 44 -4.52 2.76 -4.50
CA SER A 44 -5.40 3.89 -4.18
C SER A 44 -4.64 5.10 -3.63
N LEU A 45 -3.60 4.87 -2.81
CA LEU A 45 -2.73 5.92 -2.28
C LEU A 45 -1.86 6.53 -3.39
N TYR A 46 -1.31 5.71 -4.27
CA TYR A 46 -0.54 6.21 -5.42
C TYR A 46 -1.41 7.01 -6.40
N SER A 47 -2.65 6.59 -6.61
CA SER A 47 -3.62 7.36 -7.40
C SER A 47 -3.86 8.75 -6.80
N LEU A 48 -4.07 8.83 -5.48
CA LEU A 48 -4.20 10.12 -4.77
C LEU A 48 -2.94 11.00 -4.90
N MET A 49 -1.74 10.40 -4.78
CA MET A 49 -0.49 11.13 -4.99
C MET A 49 -0.39 11.67 -6.42
N SER A 50 -0.78 10.87 -7.42
CA SER A 50 -0.76 11.26 -8.83
C SER A 50 -1.68 12.45 -9.12
N GLN A 51 -2.87 12.50 -8.50
CA GLN A 51 -3.77 13.65 -8.58
C GLN A 51 -3.15 14.93 -8.00
N CYS A 52 -2.37 14.80 -6.92
CA CYS A 52 -1.65 15.93 -6.33
C CYS A 52 -0.50 16.45 -7.23
N TRP A 53 -0.05 15.64 -8.19
CA TRP A 53 1.01 15.97 -9.15
C TRP A 53 0.50 16.37 -10.53
N LEU A 54 -0.81 16.62 -10.68
CA LEU A 54 -1.35 17.14 -11.93
C LEU A 54 -0.65 18.44 -12.31
N TYR A 55 -0.35 18.58 -13.60
CA TYR A 55 0.35 19.75 -14.13
C TYR A 55 -0.42 21.03 -13.80
N GLU A 56 -1.71 21.03 -14.14
CA GLU A 56 -2.62 22.14 -13.87
C GLU A 56 -2.97 22.23 -12.36
N PRO A 57 -2.64 23.34 -11.68
CA PRO A 57 -2.88 23.49 -10.24
C PRO A 57 -4.36 23.42 -9.84
N THR A 58 -5.27 23.91 -10.69
CA THR A 58 -6.72 23.95 -10.44
C THR A 58 -7.36 22.56 -10.39
N LYS A 59 -6.74 21.57 -11.04
CA LYS A 59 -7.19 20.17 -11.02
C LYS A 59 -6.68 19.39 -9.82
N ARG A 60 -5.76 19.96 -9.03
CA ARG A 60 -5.22 19.27 -7.84
C ARG A 60 -6.28 19.25 -6.74
N PRO A 61 -6.42 18.14 -6.00
CA PRO A 61 -7.38 18.05 -4.92
C PRO A 61 -7.02 19.03 -3.80
N THR A 62 -8.04 19.58 -3.15
CA THR A 62 -7.85 20.40 -1.94
C THR A 62 -7.40 19.51 -0.77
N PHE A 63 -6.81 20.10 0.26
CA PHE A 63 -6.44 19.34 1.45
C PHE A 63 -7.63 18.66 2.14
N SER A 64 -8.82 19.26 2.08
CA SER A 64 -10.05 18.63 2.59
C SER A 64 -10.38 17.35 1.82
N MET A 65 -10.27 17.38 0.48
CA MET A 65 -10.45 16.20 -0.36
C MET A 65 -9.38 15.14 -0.09
N ILE A 66 -8.11 15.55 0.00
CA ILE A 66 -6.98 14.65 0.33
C ILE A 66 -7.25 13.92 1.65
N LYS A 67 -7.64 14.65 2.70
CA LYS A 67 -7.96 14.09 4.02
C LYS A 67 -9.13 13.10 3.96
N HIS A 68 -10.16 13.41 3.18
CA HIS A 68 -11.30 12.52 2.99
C HIS A 68 -10.87 11.23 2.29
N SER A 69 -10.18 11.33 1.14
CA SER A 69 -9.70 10.15 0.40
C SER A 69 -8.75 9.28 1.23
N LEU A 70 -7.87 9.88 2.05
CA LEU A 70 -7.00 9.11 2.95
C LEU A 70 -7.79 8.30 3.97
N ARG A 71 -8.89 8.85 4.52
CA ARG A 71 -9.75 8.10 5.45
C ARG A 71 -10.40 6.91 4.75
N GLU A 72 -10.95 7.12 3.56
CA GLU A 72 -11.55 6.02 2.78
C GLU A 72 -10.54 4.92 2.45
N ILE A 73 -9.29 5.28 2.14
CA ILE A 73 -8.21 4.32 1.89
C ILE A 73 -7.94 3.50 3.15
N LEU A 74 -7.84 4.14 4.32
CA LEU A 74 -7.60 3.47 5.61
C LEU A 74 -8.77 2.56 6.02
N ASP A 75 -10.01 3.00 5.80
CA ASP A 75 -11.20 2.22 6.16
C ASP A 75 -11.32 0.95 5.31
N LYS A 76 -10.97 1.04 4.01
CA LYS A 76 -10.91 -0.11 3.11
C LYS A 76 -9.83 -1.10 3.52
N ASP A 77 -8.63 -0.61 3.85
CA ASP A 77 -7.50 -1.45 4.30
C ASP A 77 -7.83 -2.21 5.59
N ARG A 78 -8.44 -1.52 6.57
CA ARG A 78 -8.93 -2.13 7.81
C ARG A 78 -9.95 -3.24 7.55
N SER A 79 -10.90 -2.98 6.65
CA SER A 79 -11.97 -3.93 6.32
C SER A 79 -11.41 -5.20 5.68
N GLN A 80 -10.48 -5.06 4.75
CA GLN A 80 -9.81 -6.20 4.09
C GLN A 80 -9.02 -7.06 5.08
N THR A 81 -8.29 -6.43 6.02
CA THR A 81 -7.54 -7.14 7.06
C THR A 81 -8.45 -8.01 7.94
N LEU A 82 -9.63 -7.48 8.29
CA LEU A 82 -10.63 -8.20 9.08
C LEU A 82 -11.25 -9.37 8.30
N GLU A 83 -11.54 -9.19 7.01
CA GLU A 83 -12.10 -10.25 6.15
C GLU A 83 -11.11 -11.39 5.89
N PHE A 84 -9.83 -11.06 5.69
CA PHE A 84 -8.77 -12.05 5.52
C PHE A 84 -8.65 -12.93 6.77
N SER A 85 -8.70 -12.32 7.95
CA SER A 85 -8.65 -13.02 9.24
C SER A 85 -9.84 -13.96 9.44
N LYS A 86 -11.05 -13.54 9.05
CA LYS A 86 -12.27 -14.39 9.11
C LYS A 86 -12.22 -15.55 8.13
N SER A 87 -11.69 -15.34 6.93
CA SER A 87 -11.57 -16.37 5.89
C SER A 87 -10.56 -17.46 6.27
N ASN A 88 -9.49 -17.11 6.98
CA ASN A 88 -8.54 -18.09 7.49
C ASN A 88 -9.17 -18.99 8.56
N ASN A 89 -9.95 -18.42 9.49
CA ASN A 89 -10.66 -19.21 10.51
C ASN A 89 -11.69 -20.18 9.93
N ARG A 90 -12.35 -19.86 8.80
CA ARG A 90 -13.27 -20.79 8.14
C ARG A 90 -12.56 -21.97 7.46
N ARG A 91 -11.32 -21.78 7.01
CA ARG A 91 -10.50 -22.85 6.42
C ARG A 91 -9.96 -23.81 7.49
N THR A 92 -9.58 -23.31 8.66
CA THR A 92 -9.17 -24.17 9.79
C THR A 92 -10.36 -24.95 10.36
N ASP A 93 -11.56 -24.38 10.36
CA ASP A 93 -12.77 -25.02 10.85
C ASP A 93 -13.27 -26.14 9.90
N THR A 94 -13.14 -25.94 8.59
CA THR A 94 -13.46 -26.97 7.58
C THR A 94 -12.48 -28.15 7.58
N LEU A 95 -11.19 -27.92 7.91
CA LEU A 95 -10.19 -28.98 8.11
C LEU A 95 -10.41 -29.77 9.41
N THR A 96 -11.05 -29.16 10.42
CA THR A 96 -11.39 -29.82 11.69
C THR A 96 -12.69 -30.63 11.57
N ARG A 97 -13.60 -30.26 10.66
CA ARG A 97 -14.90 -30.91 10.45
C ARG A 97 -14.86 -32.15 9.53
N HIS A 98 -13.88 -32.26 8.64
CA HIS A 98 -13.60 -33.49 7.88
C HIS A 98 -12.37 -34.16 8.47
N GLY A 99 -12.60 -34.99 9.50
CA GLY A 99 -11.56 -35.47 10.41
C GLY A 99 -10.32 -36.07 9.74
N VAL A 100 -9.17 -35.43 10.00
CA VAL A 100 -7.91 -36.12 10.29
C VAL A 100 -7.25 -35.39 11.46
N VAL A 101 -7.86 -35.50 12.65
CA VAL A 101 -7.09 -35.40 13.90
C VAL A 101 -6.52 -36.79 14.12
N THR A 102 -5.32 -37.06 13.59
CA THR A 102 -4.54 -38.21 14.07
C THR A 102 -3.99 -37.85 15.44
N ASN A 103 -4.81 -38.00 16.47
CA ASN A 103 -4.31 -38.11 17.83
C ASN A 103 -4.10 -39.60 18.10
N ARG A 104 -2.86 -40.07 18.00
CA ARG A 104 -2.45 -41.33 18.65
C ARG A 104 -1.44 -40.99 19.74
N HIS A 105 -1.90 -41.24 20.96
CA HIS A 105 -1.11 -41.26 22.18
C HIS A 105 0.06 -42.26 22.11
N GLN A 106 1.11 -41.93 22.87
CA GLN A 106 2.10 -42.79 23.52
C GLN A 106 2.92 -43.78 22.66
N ASN A 107 4.24 -43.56 22.57
CA ASN A 107 5.30 -44.47 23.10
C ASN A 107 6.68 -44.23 22.45
N ASN A 108 7.65 -43.88 23.31
CA ASN A 108 8.98 -44.50 23.46
C ASN A 108 9.93 -44.69 22.25
N CYS A 109 11.14 -44.09 22.36
CA CYS A 109 12.47 -44.47 21.78
C CYS A 109 12.54 -44.76 20.25
N VAL A 110 13.58 -44.49 19.46
CA VAL A 110 15.04 -44.52 19.59
C VAL A 110 15.59 -43.78 18.35
N VAL A 111 16.59 -42.89 18.49
CA VAL A 111 17.99 -42.98 18.00
C VAL A 111 18.75 -41.72 18.40
#